data_AF-A0A3N5M9U7-F1
#
_entry.id   AF-A0A3N5M9U7-F1
#
_cell.length_a   1.000
_cell.length_b   1.000
_cell.length_c   1.000
_cell.angle_alpha   90.00
_cell.angle_beta   90.00
_cell.angle_gamma   90.00
#
_symmetry.space_group_name_H-M   'P 1'
#
loop_
_entity.id
_entity.type
_entity.pdbx_description
1 polymer ?
#
loop_
_entity_poly.entity_id
_entity_poly.type
_entity_poly.pdbx_seq_one_letter_code
_entity_poly.pdbx_strand_id
1 'polypeptide(L)'
;MAPAARTGRDALCPSAGETPALPGAPELLIPAKRVIFCLLFSFLTSTLLAADSPRPATTLRVAIAQIGVVRRADDNLAKVLQYIEKAASEKCRLVVFPEGALRDLAAPDDPETVAKLQAISQAAARHKIYVMLGVFSHPPSDRRGSNWMVVFDPTGSEVFRYTKLYDRRDGRPPGVFLIDGIPCSAIICADRWLRTVEELPIMDGAQISFELSDNFGSEWVSELEWYWYVGRARRNNVWVVFANTAAAPPEETDRHGHSAVVDPAGSIVAASRDEHEQMVVADLEVSRATRTEAERRRNHPAFRQFWETARLVRDRQCVDIPSWQRYASSAVEVTVAAAQMDVTNDRGRNVSRMEKLIREAATRHADVVVFPELAVTGSGSDQVSRTRSSDLMKTVRKIEKAAKKHGVYVIFGMPGYWRHERRNSAYVIGPQGKILTRYDQMVVDRPELFQPGSCPAQAWFQIKGVPALVTIGGGELLWSEISEMAAFAGAQLLFNLSATEPDSAIAADFASFRTFTAIVQPSGSGGSTIWDDLAGADEIRAAVSHATLPQHATLPIETAFAANCVAKAGKGEEIIYATRKVNTENTFREDTINPPMKPWYDFGARVITGCWEK
;
A
#
# COMPACT_ATOMS: atom_id res chain seq x y z
N MET A 1 31.05 -18.46 -13.39
CA MET A 1 32.07 -18.43 -12.32
C MET A 1 31.46 -17.71 -11.14
N ALA A 2 31.27 -18.39 -10.01
CA ALA A 2 30.70 -17.81 -8.80
C ALA A 2 31.76 -16.97 -8.08
N PRO A 3 31.48 -15.72 -7.64
CA PRO A 3 32.35 -15.02 -6.73
C PRO A 3 31.98 -15.37 -5.28
N ALA A 4 33.01 -15.49 -4.44
CA ALA A 4 32.94 -15.83 -3.04
C ALA A 4 32.16 -14.79 -2.23
N ALA A 5 31.23 -15.26 -1.38
CA ALA A 5 30.51 -14.44 -0.43
C ALA A 5 31.46 -13.95 0.68
N ARG A 6 31.64 -12.62 0.77
CA ARG A 6 32.16 -11.98 1.98
C ARG A 6 31.00 -11.81 2.96
N THR A 7 31.05 -12.50 4.08
CA THR A 7 30.12 -12.32 5.20
C THR A 7 30.56 -11.10 6.01
N GLY A 8 30.16 -9.90 5.60
CA GLY A 8 30.23 -8.69 6.41
C GLY A 8 28.89 -8.47 7.11
N ARG A 9 28.91 -8.29 8.43
CA ARG A 9 27.74 -7.86 9.23
C ARG A 9 27.90 -6.37 9.47
N ASP A 10 26.98 -5.56 8.98
CA ASP A 10 27.00 -4.11 9.21
C ASP A 10 25.80 -3.74 10.11
N ALA A 11 26.08 -3.33 11.34
CA ALA A 11 25.10 -2.69 12.19
C ALA A 11 24.91 -1.25 11.68
N LEU A 12 23.73 -0.94 11.14
CA LEU A 12 23.42 0.41 10.66
C LEU A 12 22.79 1.23 11.81
N CYS A 13 23.59 2.12 12.42
CA CYS A 13 23.11 3.12 13.37
C CYS A 13 22.71 4.40 12.61
N PRO A 14 21.62 5.10 12.99
CA PRO A 14 21.43 6.48 12.58
C PRO A 14 22.58 7.35 13.15
N SER A 15 23.22 8.17 12.32
CA SER A 15 24.29 9.06 12.75
C SER A 15 23.73 10.07 13.76
N ALA A 16 24.33 10.11 14.95
CA ALA A 16 23.98 11.06 16.00
C ALA A 16 24.40 12.47 15.55
N GLY A 17 23.44 13.29 15.11
CA GLY A 17 23.58 14.73 15.11
C GLY A 17 23.43 15.25 16.53
N GLU A 18 24.42 15.99 17.01
CA GLU A 18 24.50 16.54 18.37
C GLU A 18 23.29 17.43 18.70
N THR A 19 22.66 17.18 19.86
CA THR A 19 21.79 18.13 20.56
C THR A 19 21.94 17.92 22.08
N PRO A 20 21.78 18.97 22.90
CA PRO A 20 22.42 19.07 24.20
C PRO A 20 21.78 18.20 25.29
N ALA A 21 22.62 17.74 26.22
CA ALA A 21 22.24 16.91 27.36
C ALA A 21 21.30 17.64 28.34
N LEU A 22 20.25 16.95 28.78
CA LEU A 22 19.43 17.32 29.94
C LEU A 22 20.02 16.73 31.23
N PRO A 23 19.88 17.38 32.41
CA PRO A 23 20.54 16.98 33.64
C PRO A 23 19.88 15.76 34.31
N GLY A 24 20.71 14.93 34.93
CA GLY A 24 20.36 13.60 35.45
C GLY A 24 19.42 13.57 36.66
N ALA A 25 18.66 12.48 36.76
CA ALA A 25 17.87 12.10 37.92
C ALA A 25 18.54 10.92 38.67
N PRO A 26 18.43 10.83 40.00
CA PRO A 26 19.27 9.96 40.82
C PRO A 26 18.78 8.50 40.86
N GLU A 27 19.73 7.57 40.93
CA GLU A 27 19.49 6.15 41.17
C GLU A 27 18.91 5.89 42.56
N LEU A 28 17.85 5.09 42.64
CA LEU A 28 17.29 4.56 43.89
C LEU A 28 17.31 3.02 43.84
N LEU A 29 18.35 2.45 44.43
CA LEU A 29 18.45 1.03 44.79
C LEU A 29 17.55 0.74 46.00
N ILE A 30 16.61 -0.20 45.88
CA ILE A 30 15.89 -0.76 47.03
C ILE A 30 16.14 -2.28 47.08
N PRO A 31 16.66 -2.83 48.21
CA PRO A 31 16.98 -4.24 48.32
C PRO A 31 15.73 -5.10 48.58
N ALA A 32 15.72 -6.28 47.94
CA ALA A 32 14.67 -7.29 48.01
C ALA A 32 14.53 -7.90 49.43
N LYS A 33 13.63 -7.35 50.25
CA LYS A 33 13.07 -8.04 51.45
C LYS A 33 11.85 -7.31 52.05
N ARG A 34 10.85 -6.93 51.23
CA ARG A 34 9.52 -6.46 51.70
C ARG A 34 8.37 -6.76 50.71
N VAL A 35 8.32 -7.98 50.16
CA VAL A 35 7.33 -8.36 49.12
C VAL A 35 6.02 -8.98 49.67
N ILE A 36 5.88 -9.24 50.98
CA ILE A 36 4.76 -10.08 51.47
C ILE A 36 3.62 -9.31 52.17
N PHE A 37 3.70 -7.98 52.34
CA PHE A 37 2.62 -7.23 53.05
C PHE A 37 1.75 -6.29 52.19
N CYS A 38 2.04 -6.11 50.90
CA CYS A 38 1.23 -5.25 50.01
C CYS A 38 0.14 -5.99 49.20
N LEU A 39 0.12 -7.33 49.21
CA LEU A 39 -0.78 -8.10 48.31
C LEU A 39 -2.22 -8.26 48.82
N LEU A 40 -2.53 -7.87 50.06
CA LEU A 40 -3.88 -8.00 50.63
C LEU A 40 -4.70 -6.70 50.65
N PHE A 41 -4.10 -5.54 50.34
CA PHE A 41 -4.82 -4.25 50.28
C PHE A 41 -5.21 -3.82 48.85
N SER A 42 -4.68 -4.49 47.82
CA SER A 42 -4.98 -4.21 46.40
C SER A 42 -6.17 -5.00 45.84
N PHE A 43 -6.77 -5.91 46.63
CA PHE A 43 -7.89 -6.75 46.19
C PHE A 43 -9.27 -6.25 46.63
N LEU A 44 -9.35 -5.21 47.48
CA LEU A 44 -10.64 -4.63 47.92
C LEU A 44 -10.91 -3.21 47.39
N THR A 45 -10.00 -2.62 46.61
CA THR A 45 -10.22 -1.31 45.96
C THR A 45 -10.38 -1.40 44.44
N SER A 46 -10.18 -2.58 43.85
CA SER A 46 -10.34 -2.83 42.40
C SER A 46 -11.77 -3.18 41.97
N THR A 47 -12.70 -3.41 42.91
CA THR A 47 -14.11 -3.71 42.62
C THR A 47 -15.05 -2.50 42.74
N LEU A 48 -14.54 -1.31 43.07
CA LEU A 48 -15.34 -0.09 43.26
C LEU A 48 -14.96 1.11 42.36
N LEU A 49 -14.01 0.93 41.42
CA LEU A 49 -13.60 1.97 40.46
C LEU A 49 -13.60 1.51 38.99
N ALA A 50 -14.20 0.35 38.70
CA ALA A 50 -14.31 -0.20 37.34
C ALA A 50 -15.71 -0.02 36.71
N ALA A 51 -16.45 1.01 37.13
CA ALA A 51 -17.77 1.34 36.61
C ALA A 51 -17.83 2.85 36.33
N ASP A 52 -17.24 3.26 35.21
CA ASP A 52 -17.62 4.44 34.38
C ASP A 52 -16.48 4.87 33.41
N SER A 53 -15.79 3.90 32.81
CA SER A 53 -15.15 4.19 31.52
C SER A 53 -16.28 4.17 30.48
N PRO A 54 -16.63 5.30 29.82
CA PRO A 54 -17.64 5.28 28.78
C PRO A 54 -17.25 4.22 27.75
N ARG A 55 -18.18 3.33 27.39
CA ARG A 55 -17.96 2.45 26.23
C ARG A 55 -17.59 3.34 25.05
N PRO A 56 -16.51 3.04 24.31
CA PRO A 56 -16.14 3.84 23.16
C PRO A 56 -17.35 3.95 22.24
N ALA A 57 -17.60 5.17 21.74
CA ALA A 57 -18.70 5.40 20.82
C ALA A 57 -18.60 4.39 19.67
N THR A 58 -19.67 3.63 19.44
CA THR A 58 -19.69 2.62 18.37
C THR A 58 -19.68 3.27 16.99
N THR A 59 -20.00 4.57 16.92
CA THR A 59 -20.10 5.35 15.70
C THR A 59 -19.48 6.73 15.93
N LEU A 60 -18.62 7.18 15.01
CA LEU A 60 -18.04 8.51 14.99
C LEU A 60 -18.61 9.30 13.81
N ARG A 61 -19.39 10.36 14.08
CA ARG A 61 -19.89 11.27 13.04
C ARG A 61 -18.83 12.30 12.67
N VAL A 62 -18.36 12.27 11.43
CA VAL A 62 -17.29 13.15 10.94
C VAL A 62 -17.83 14.11 9.88
N ALA A 63 -17.36 15.35 9.92
CA ALA A 63 -17.49 16.32 8.83
C ALA A 63 -16.13 16.49 8.15
N ILE A 64 -16.12 16.48 6.82
CA ILE A 64 -14.97 16.83 6.01
C ILE A 64 -15.27 18.18 5.35
N ALA A 65 -14.46 19.19 5.65
CA ALA A 65 -14.58 20.52 5.08
C ALA A 65 -13.74 20.60 3.80
N GLN A 66 -14.34 20.30 2.65
CA GLN A 66 -13.73 20.58 1.35
C GLN A 66 -13.83 22.09 1.10
N ILE A 67 -12.76 22.81 1.36
CA ILE A 67 -12.74 24.28 1.26
C ILE A 67 -11.64 24.74 0.30
N GLY A 68 -11.89 25.83 -0.40
CA GLY A 68 -10.87 26.54 -1.15
C GLY A 68 -10.02 27.36 -0.18
N VAL A 69 -8.71 27.29 -0.34
CA VAL A 69 -7.75 27.97 0.53
C VAL A 69 -7.17 29.17 -0.20
N VAL A 70 -7.26 30.35 0.40
CA VAL A 70 -6.76 31.62 -0.17
C VAL A 70 -5.47 32.07 0.51
N ARG A 71 -4.81 33.11 -0.01
CA ARG A 71 -3.53 33.60 0.55
C ARG A 71 -3.65 34.39 1.85
N ARG A 72 -4.86 34.83 2.21
CA ARG A 72 -5.09 35.66 3.39
C ARG A 72 -5.46 34.77 4.56
N ALA A 73 -4.58 34.68 5.55
CA ALA A 73 -4.76 33.84 6.74
C ALA A 73 -6.05 34.13 7.51
N ASP A 74 -6.48 35.40 7.60
CA ASP A 74 -7.72 35.78 8.28
C ASP A 74 -8.98 35.29 7.55
N ASP A 75 -8.97 35.29 6.22
CA ASP A 75 -10.10 34.82 5.40
C ASP A 75 -10.24 33.29 5.53
N ASN A 76 -9.11 32.58 5.55
CA ASN A 76 -9.07 31.15 5.85
C ASN A 76 -9.54 30.85 7.27
N LEU A 77 -9.10 31.63 8.27
CA LEU A 77 -9.53 31.47 9.66
C LEU A 77 -11.05 31.65 9.79
N ALA A 78 -11.62 32.68 9.18
CA ALA A 78 -13.07 32.91 9.18
C ALA A 78 -13.83 31.70 8.61
N LYS A 79 -13.33 31.13 7.51
CA LYS A 79 -13.90 29.92 6.89
C LYS A 79 -13.79 28.70 7.80
N VAL A 80 -12.63 28.47 8.41
CA VAL A 80 -12.42 27.38 9.38
C VAL A 80 -13.41 27.49 10.54
N LEU A 81 -13.56 28.68 11.14
CA LEU A 81 -14.51 28.91 12.23
C LEU A 81 -15.97 28.66 11.81
N GLN A 82 -16.36 29.10 10.61
CA GLN A 82 -17.69 28.85 10.05
C GLN A 82 -17.96 27.35 9.87
N TYR A 83 -17.01 26.59 9.35
CA TYR A 83 -17.18 25.14 9.14
C TYR A 83 -17.17 24.35 10.45
N ILE A 84 -16.47 24.83 11.50
CA ILE A 84 -16.58 24.27 12.85
C ILE A 84 -18.01 24.42 13.38
N GLU A 85 -18.60 25.61 13.26
CA GLU A 85 -19.98 25.86 13.66
C GLU A 85 -20.97 25.01 12.85
N LYS A 86 -20.80 24.95 11.52
CA LYS A 86 -21.64 24.14 10.62
C LYS A 86 -21.58 22.66 11.00
N ALA A 87 -20.39 22.10 11.18
CA ALA A 87 -20.21 20.71 11.60
C ALA A 87 -20.88 20.44 12.96
N ALA A 88 -20.76 21.36 13.91
CA ALA A 88 -21.42 21.24 15.21
C ALA A 88 -22.95 21.26 15.09
N SER A 89 -23.51 22.11 14.22
CA SER A 89 -24.96 22.17 13.95
C SER A 89 -25.49 20.87 13.32
N GLU A 90 -24.65 20.18 12.54
CA GLU A 90 -24.94 18.86 11.99
C GLU A 90 -24.62 17.71 12.96
N LYS A 91 -24.33 18.05 14.23
CA LYS A 91 -24.02 17.13 15.33
C LYS A 91 -22.80 16.25 15.07
N CYS A 92 -21.88 16.70 14.22
CA CYS A 92 -20.62 16.02 13.99
C CYS A 92 -19.75 16.09 15.25
N ARG A 93 -19.00 15.02 15.51
CA ARG A 93 -18.08 14.93 16.64
C ARG A 93 -16.67 15.39 16.28
N LEU A 94 -16.33 15.35 15.00
CA LEU A 94 -15.06 15.78 14.44
C LEU A 94 -15.32 16.57 13.15
N VAL A 95 -14.59 17.66 12.96
CA VAL A 95 -14.42 18.30 11.65
C VAL A 95 -12.97 18.18 11.19
N VAL A 96 -12.77 17.76 9.94
CA VAL A 96 -11.46 17.56 9.31
C VAL A 96 -11.30 18.57 8.17
N PHE A 97 -10.20 19.32 8.21
CA PHE A 97 -9.83 20.30 7.20
C PHE A 97 -8.65 19.81 6.36
N PRO A 98 -8.53 20.26 5.09
CA PRO A 98 -7.46 19.85 4.19
C PRO A 98 -6.07 20.36 4.60
N GLU A 99 -5.06 19.91 3.86
CA GLU A 99 -3.68 20.37 4.00
C GLU A 99 -3.61 21.89 3.84
N GLY A 100 -2.89 22.57 4.73
CA GLY A 100 -2.73 24.02 4.65
C GLY A 100 -4.03 24.83 4.76
N ALA A 101 -5.13 24.25 5.26
CA ALA A 101 -6.39 24.97 5.48
C ALA A 101 -6.23 26.30 6.23
N LEU A 102 -5.25 26.38 7.13
CA LEU A 102 -4.74 27.64 7.67
C LEU A 102 -3.28 27.84 7.20
N ARG A 103 -3.09 28.62 6.14
CA ARG A 103 -1.77 28.89 5.53
C ARG A 103 -1.30 30.33 5.66
N ASP A 104 -0.08 30.55 5.19
CA ASP A 104 0.61 31.84 5.13
C ASP A 104 0.79 32.47 6.53
N LEU A 105 0.97 31.62 7.53
CA LEU A 105 1.27 32.01 8.90
C LEU A 105 2.77 32.28 9.07
N ALA A 106 3.11 33.05 10.10
CA ALA A 106 4.47 33.15 10.62
C ALA A 106 4.89 31.85 11.33
N ALA A 107 6.02 31.87 12.05
CA ALA A 107 6.49 30.72 12.81
C ALA A 107 5.40 30.17 13.79
N PRO A 108 5.42 28.87 14.14
CA PRO A 108 4.41 28.29 15.04
C PRO A 108 4.28 28.98 16.42
N ASP A 109 5.36 29.57 16.91
CA ASP A 109 5.46 30.30 18.18
C ASP A 109 5.21 31.81 18.06
N ASP A 110 4.98 32.31 16.84
CA ASP A 110 4.66 33.71 16.61
C ASP A 110 3.31 34.09 17.27
N PRO A 111 3.21 35.26 17.95
CA PRO A 111 1.99 35.67 18.64
C PRO A 111 0.73 35.70 17.76
N GLU A 112 0.86 36.05 16.47
CA GLU A 112 -0.27 36.07 15.54
C GLU A 112 -0.73 34.65 15.19
N THR A 113 0.22 33.76 14.88
CA THR A 113 -0.04 32.34 14.66
C THR A 113 -0.72 31.71 15.88
N VAL A 114 -0.18 31.97 17.07
CA VAL A 114 -0.74 31.48 18.34
C VAL A 114 -2.15 32.02 18.56
N ALA A 115 -2.41 33.30 18.33
CA ALA A 115 -3.74 33.89 18.49
C ALA A 115 -4.78 33.27 17.54
N LYS A 116 -4.41 33.01 16.28
CA LYS A 116 -5.29 32.36 15.30
C LYS A 116 -5.61 30.92 15.70
N LEU A 117 -4.63 30.16 16.17
CA LEU A 117 -4.83 28.79 16.69
C LEU A 117 -5.67 28.79 17.97
N GLN A 118 -5.48 29.78 18.86
CA GLN A 118 -6.31 29.95 20.05
C GLN A 118 -7.78 30.22 19.70
N ALA A 119 -8.06 31.00 18.65
CA ALA A 119 -9.44 31.22 18.20
C ALA A 119 -10.12 29.90 17.78
N ILE A 120 -9.38 29.02 17.08
CA ILE A 120 -9.85 27.70 16.64
C ILE A 120 -10.02 26.75 17.84
N SER A 121 -9.04 26.70 18.74
CA SER A 121 -9.11 25.95 20.01
C SER A 121 -10.32 26.35 20.84
N GLN A 122 -10.59 27.65 20.99
CA GLN A 122 -11.77 28.15 21.69
C GLN A 122 -13.07 27.78 20.95
N ALA A 123 -13.08 27.76 19.62
CA ALA A 123 -14.23 27.30 18.85
C ALA A 123 -14.51 25.80 19.08
N ALA A 124 -13.46 24.96 19.07
CA ALA A 124 -13.55 23.55 19.42
C ALA A 124 -14.18 23.36 20.81
N ALA A 125 -13.71 24.12 21.81
CA ALA A 125 -14.24 24.10 23.18
C ALA A 125 -15.71 24.56 23.27
N ARG A 126 -16.04 25.69 22.62
CA ARG A 126 -17.41 26.25 22.61
C ARG A 126 -18.42 25.28 22.00
N HIS A 127 -18.05 24.66 20.88
CA HIS A 127 -18.92 23.74 20.15
C HIS A 127 -18.80 22.29 20.62
N LYS A 128 -17.87 21.98 21.54
CA LYS A 128 -17.59 20.64 22.07
C LYS A 128 -17.33 19.62 20.97
N ILE A 129 -16.48 19.98 20.01
CA ILE A 129 -16.16 19.18 18.82
C ILE A 129 -14.63 19.03 18.68
N TYR A 130 -14.17 17.91 18.14
CA TYR A 130 -12.78 17.78 17.70
C TYR A 130 -12.55 18.57 16.41
N VAL A 131 -11.38 19.19 16.29
CA VAL A 131 -10.96 19.91 15.08
C VAL A 131 -9.61 19.38 14.63
N MET A 132 -9.54 18.80 13.44
CA MET A 132 -8.30 18.38 12.79
C MET A 132 -7.96 19.36 11.66
N LEU A 133 -6.85 20.05 11.79
CA LEU A 133 -6.51 21.21 10.97
C LEU A 133 -5.14 21.04 10.32
N GLY A 134 -5.07 21.19 9.00
CA GLY A 134 -3.82 21.38 8.26
C GLY A 134 -3.35 22.83 8.33
N VAL A 135 -2.06 23.03 8.60
CA VAL A 135 -1.45 24.34 8.85
C VAL A 135 -0.17 24.47 8.04
N PHE A 136 0.01 25.62 7.40
CA PHE A 136 1.24 25.98 6.70
C PHE A 136 1.81 27.28 7.26
N SER A 137 3.09 27.24 7.66
CA SER A 137 3.80 28.34 8.30
C SER A 137 5.12 28.64 7.59
N HIS A 138 5.57 29.89 7.57
CA HIS A 138 6.86 30.31 7.00
C HIS A 138 7.74 30.92 8.09
N PRO A 139 8.42 30.10 8.92
CA PRO A 139 9.33 30.63 9.93
C PRO A 139 10.50 31.36 9.25
N PRO A 140 11.02 32.47 9.83
CA PRO A 140 12.13 33.23 9.23
C PRO A 140 13.39 32.39 8.97
N SER A 141 13.61 31.35 9.78
CA SER A 141 14.74 30.43 9.68
C SER A 141 14.58 29.37 8.59
N ASP A 142 13.40 29.21 7.99
CA ASP A 142 13.16 28.23 6.94
C ASP A 142 12.35 28.81 5.77
N ARG A 143 13.06 29.03 4.66
CA ARG A 143 12.48 29.51 3.40
C ARG A 143 11.53 28.52 2.74
N ARG A 144 11.58 27.22 3.07
CA ARG A 144 10.67 26.21 2.51
C ARG A 144 9.30 26.22 3.18
N GLY A 145 9.20 26.83 4.36
CA GLY A 145 8.02 26.72 5.19
C GLY A 145 7.90 25.36 5.87
N SER A 146 6.98 25.28 6.83
CA SER A 146 6.66 24.10 7.60
C SER A 146 5.19 23.78 7.41
N ASN A 147 4.95 22.55 6.93
CA ASN A 147 3.64 21.98 6.72
C ASN A 147 3.35 20.95 7.82
N TRP A 148 2.31 21.21 8.60
CA TRP A 148 1.99 20.42 9.78
C TRP A 148 0.50 20.40 10.03
N MET A 149 0.05 19.50 10.91
CA MET A 149 -1.33 19.42 11.35
C MET A 149 -1.41 19.46 12.86
N VAL A 150 -2.60 19.84 13.35
CA VAL A 150 -2.95 19.81 14.77
C VAL A 150 -4.35 19.29 14.97
N VAL A 151 -4.56 18.58 16.07
CA VAL A 151 -5.88 18.15 16.51
C VAL A 151 -6.19 18.80 17.85
N PHE A 152 -7.26 19.58 17.90
CA PHE A 152 -7.85 20.08 19.14
C PHE A 152 -8.99 19.18 19.58
N ASP A 153 -9.04 18.89 20.87
CA ASP A 153 -10.13 18.17 21.49
C ASP A 153 -11.31 19.10 21.83
N PRO A 154 -12.46 18.54 22.28
CA PRO A 154 -13.64 19.30 22.69
C PRO A 154 -13.48 20.20 23.92
N THR A 155 -12.33 20.17 24.60
CA THR A 155 -11.97 21.12 25.65
C THR A 155 -11.16 22.30 25.11
N GLY A 156 -10.74 22.22 23.84
CA GLY A 156 -9.81 23.13 23.20
C GLY A 156 -8.35 22.73 23.38
N SER A 157 -8.05 21.60 24.02
CA SER A 157 -6.68 21.14 24.26
C SER A 157 -6.10 20.52 23.00
N GLU A 158 -4.82 20.80 22.72
CA GLU A 158 -4.09 20.10 21.66
C GLU A 158 -3.79 18.66 22.10
N VAL A 159 -4.25 17.68 21.32
CA VAL A 159 -4.06 16.25 21.61
C VAL A 159 -3.18 15.52 20.61
N PHE A 160 -2.93 16.15 19.45
CA PHE A 160 -2.02 15.60 18.44
C PHE A 160 -1.43 16.72 17.59
N ARG A 161 -0.16 16.55 17.22
CA ARG A 161 0.57 17.41 16.27
C ARG A 161 1.52 16.56 15.45
N TYR A 162 1.59 16.86 14.16
CA TYR A 162 2.46 16.15 13.23
C TYR A 162 2.95 17.07 12.12
N THR A 163 4.23 16.97 11.76
CA THR A 163 4.85 17.72 10.65
C THR A 163 5.09 16.78 9.48
N LYS A 164 4.68 17.18 8.28
CA LYS A 164 4.78 16.41 7.04
C LYS A 164 6.22 15.92 6.82
N LEU A 165 6.40 14.60 6.72
CA LEU A 165 7.73 14.00 6.59
C LEU A 165 8.23 13.96 5.16
N TYR A 166 7.34 14.02 4.18
CA TYR A 166 7.74 14.10 2.77
C TYR A 166 8.65 15.32 2.52
N ASP A 167 8.31 16.46 3.13
CA ASP A 167 9.08 17.71 3.01
C ASP A 167 10.28 17.75 3.97
N ARG A 168 10.14 17.12 5.15
CA ARG A 168 11.14 17.08 6.23
C ARG A 168 11.45 15.65 6.68
N ARG A 169 12.31 15.00 5.91
CA ARG A 169 12.55 13.55 5.98
C ARG A 169 13.39 13.07 7.17
N ASP A 170 13.86 13.95 8.03
CA ASP A 170 14.64 13.64 9.24
C ASP A 170 13.77 13.43 10.50
N GLY A 171 12.49 13.78 10.42
CA GLY A 171 11.53 13.61 11.51
C GLY A 171 11.14 12.14 11.78
N ARG A 172 10.52 11.92 12.93
CA ARG A 172 10.00 10.61 13.34
C ARG A 172 8.62 10.38 12.72
N PRO A 173 8.33 9.18 12.16
CA PRO A 173 6.98 8.81 11.75
C PRO A 173 5.94 9.04 12.87
N PRO A 174 4.71 9.47 12.53
CA PRO A 174 3.68 9.73 13.53
C PRO A 174 3.28 8.46 14.27
N GLY A 175 2.68 8.65 15.44
CA GLY A 175 2.06 7.59 16.23
C GLY A 175 0.54 7.59 16.13
N VAL A 176 -0.09 6.75 16.94
CA VAL A 176 -1.55 6.73 17.13
C VAL A 176 -1.97 7.83 18.12
N PHE A 177 -3.09 8.48 17.85
CA PHE A 177 -3.78 9.37 18.79
C PHE A 177 -5.23 8.94 18.98
N LEU A 178 -5.94 9.52 19.95
CA LEU A 178 -7.29 9.08 20.32
C LEU A 178 -8.34 10.18 20.05
N ILE A 179 -9.47 9.78 19.47
CA ILE A 179 -10.71 10.58 19.39
C ILE A 179 -11.79 9.81 20.14
N ASP A 180 -12.26 10.31 21.29
CA ASP A 180 -13.20 9.58 22.16
C ASP A 180 -12.77 8.13 22.48
N GLY A 181 -11.45 7.91 22.63
CA GLY A 181 -10.86 6.58 22.86
C GLY A 181 -10.69 5.71 21.60
N ILE A 182 -11.14 6.17 20.43
CA ILE A 182 -10.94 5.49 19.14
C ILE A 182 -9.50 5.74 18.66
N PRO A 183 -8.72 4.68 18.39
CA PRO A 183 -7.37 4.81 17.82
C PRO A 183 -7.39 5.35 16.38
N CYS A 184 -6.70 6.46 16.16
CA CYS A 184 -6.64 7.17 14.89
C CYS A 184 -5.20 7.39 14.44
N SER A 185 -5.01 7.47 13.12
CA SER A 185 -3.77 7.92 12.48
C SER A 185 -4.07 9.05 11.51
N ALA A 186 -3.09 9.91 11.23
CA ALA A 186 -3.25 11.01 10.29
C ALA A 186 -1.97 11.25 9.50
N ILE A 187 -2.12 11.57 8.21
CA ILE A 187 -1.02 11.85 7.28
C ILE A 187 -1.31 13.12 6.47
N ILE A 188 -0.29 13.72 5.85
CA ILE A 188 -0.45 14.91 5.01
C ILE A 188 -0.03 14.59 3.58
N CYS A 189 -1.00 14.48 2.67
CA CYS A 189 -0.81 14.48 1.21
C CYS A 189 0.30 13.53 0.73
N ALA A 190 1.41 14.07 0.22
CA ALA A 190 2.55 13.30 -0.27
C ALA A 190 3.18 12.34 0.77
N ASP A 191 2.86 12.45 2.07
CA ASP A 191 3.20 11.41 3.05
C ASP A 191 2.60 10.04 2.71
N ARG A 192 1.56 9.95 1.87
CA ARG A 192 1.04 8.69 1.31
C ARG A 192 2.13 7.86 0.63
N TRP A 193 3.14 8.52 0.08
CA TRP A 193 4.28 7.85 -0.52
C TRP A 193 5.20 7.24 0.52
N LEU A 194 5.07 7.53 1.82
CA LEU A 194 5.92 7.01 2.89
C LEU A 194 5.17 5.93 3.69
N ARG A 195 5.45 4.64 3.44
CA ARG A 195 4.77 3.54 4.18
C ARG A 195 4.90 3.68 5.70
N THR A 196 6.02 4.24 6.15
CA THR A 196 6.31 4.51 7.56
C THR A 196 5.26 5.41 8.21
N VAL A 197 4.71 6.35 7.44
CA VAL A 197 3.71 7.31 7.88
C VAL A 197 2.31 6.76 7.66
N GLU A 198 2.09 6.17 6.48
CA GLU A 198 0.79 5.67 6.04
C GLU A 198 0.29 4.47 6.86
N GLU A 199 1.18 3.50 7.17
CA GLU A 199 0.73 2.20 7.68
C GLU A 199 1.22 1.84 9.09
N LEU A 200 2.35 2.38 9.54
CA LEU A 200 2.89 1.98 10.84
C LEU A 200 1.95 2.31 12.01
N PRO A 201 1.25 3.48 12.05
CA PRO A 201 0.20 3.74 13.04
C PRO A 201 -0.98 2.76 12.97
N ILE A 202 -1.34 2.30 11.76
CA ILE A 202 -2.40 1.31 11.56
C ILE A 202 -1.98 -0.05 12.13
N MET A 203 -0.73 -0.46 11.90
CA MET A 203 -0.15 -1.65 12.52
C MET A 203 -0.10 -1.55 14.05
N ASP A 204 -0.01 -0.34 14.59
CA ASP A 204 0.01 -0.05 16.03
C ASP A 204 -1.36 0.02 16.70
N GLY A 205 -2.44 0.10 15.94
CA GLY A 205 -3.78 0.07 16.52
C GLY A 205 -4.83 0.93 15.82
N ALA A 206 -4.42 1.86 14.93
CA ALA A 206 -5.37 2.80 14.34
C ALA A 206 -6.48 2.09 13.55
N GLN A 207 -7.72 2.49 13.80
CA GLN A 207 -8.94 2.01 13.15
C GLN A 207 -9.48 3.00 12.13
N ILE A 208 -9.06 4.26 12.20
CA ILE A 208 -9.41 5.33 11.27
C ILE A 208 -8.11 6.02 10.84
N SER A 209 -7.86 6.06 9.53
CA SER A 209 -6.75 6.78 8.92
C SER A 209 -7.24 8.03 8.23
N PHE A 210 -6.81 9.20 8.71
CA PHE A 210 -7.10 10.49 8.12
C PHE A 210 -5.99 10.92 7.16
N GLU A 211 -6.38 11.56 6.07
CA GLU A 211 -5.44 12.21 5.16
C GLU A 211 -5.92 13.61 4.83
N LEU A 212 -5.06 14.59 5.11
CA LEU A 212 -5.26 16.00 4.78
C LEU A 212 -4.48 16.28 3.51
N SER A 213 -5.12 16.84 2.49
CA SER A 213 -4.53 16.99 1.16
C SER A 213 -4.86 18.29 0.47
N ASP A 214 -3.95 18.70 -0.40
CA ASP A 214 -4.05 19.81 -1.33
C ASP A 214 -3.67 19.30 -2.73
N ASN A 215 -4.41 18.31 -3.24
CA ASN A 215 -4.06 17.60 -4.47
C ASN A 215 -4.31 18.42 -5.74
N PHE A 216 -3.45 18.27 -6.73
CA PHE A 216 -3.55 18.85 -8.08
C PHE A 216 -4.59 18.12 -8.94
N GLY A 217 -5.11 18.81 -9.96
CA GLY A 217 -6.10 18.29 -10.91
C GLY A 217 -5.62 17.05 -11.64
N SER A 218 -4.31 17.01 -11.95
CA SER A 218 -3.64 15.89 -12.61
C SER A 218 -3.54 14.61 -11.77
N GLU A 219 -3.86 14.68 -10.47
CA GLU A 219 -3.90 13.51 -9.58
C GLU A 219 -5.26 12.80 -9.60
N TRP A 220 -6.31 13.45 -10.13
CA TRP A 220 -7.64 12.85 -10.28
C TRP A 220 -7.80 12.16 -11.62
N VAL A 221 -8.17 10.88 -11.57
CA VAL A 221 -8.36 10.04 -12.76
C VAL A 221 -9.74 9.42 -12.67
N SER A 222 -10.66 9.84 -13.54
CA SER A 222 -12.09 9.50 -13.42
C SER A 222 -12.37 8.00 -13.40
N GLU A 223 -11.59 7.22 -14.13
CA GLU A 223 -11.71 5.77 -14.25
C GLU A 223 -11.19 5.01 -13.02
N LEU A 224 -10.30 5.64 -12.25
CA LEU A 224 -9.71 5.08 -11.03
C LEU A 224 -10.34 5.66 -9.74
N GLU A 225 -11.02 6.80 -9.84
CA GLU A 225 -11.59 7.56 -8.73
C GLU A 225 -10.61 7.66 -7.52
N TRP A 226 -10.96 7.06 -6.38
CA TRP A 226 -10.22 7.11 -5.11
C TRP A 226 -9.17 6.00 -4.97
N TYR A 227 -8.41 5.72 -6.01
CA TYR A 227 -7.59 4.50 -6.09
C TYR A 227 -6.64 4.29 -4.91
N TRP A 228 -5.94 5.34 -4.47
CA TRP A 228 -5.06 5.27 -3.29
C TRP A 228 -5.77 4.88 -2.00
N TYR A 229 -7.04 5.26 -1.84
CA TYR A 229 -7.77 5.12 -0.59
C TYR A 229 -8.53 3.80 -0.51
N VAL A 230 -9.04 3.30 -1.64
CA VAL A 230 -9.71 1.98 -1.72
C VAL A 230 -8.73 0.87 -1.35
N GLY A 231 -7.54 0.87 -1.96
CA GLY A 231 -6.48 -0.09 -1.64
C GLY A 231 -6.07 -0.01 -0.18
N ARG A 232 -5.81 1.21 0.35
CA ARG A 232 -5.44 1.45 1.75
C ARG A 232 -6.48 0.94 2.74
N ALA A 233 -7.77 1.20 2.50
CA ALA A 233 -8.85 0.77 3.38
C ALA A 233 -8.94 -0.77 3.42
N ARG A 234 -8.94 -1.43 2.26
CA ARG A 234 -9.08 -2.89 2.15
C ARG A 234 -7.88 -3.65 2.70
N ARG A 235 -6.65 -3.24 2.36
CA ARG A 235 -5.42 -3.93 2.77
C ARG A 235 -5.12 -3.84 4.27
N ASN A 236 -5.80 -2.92 4.95
CA ASN A 236 -5.67 -2.73 6.41
C ASN A 236 -6.96 -3.09 7.16
N ASN A 237 -8.09 -3.17 6.46
CA ASN A 237 -9.43 -3.29 7.02
C ASN A 237 -9.72 -2.22 8.09
N VAL A 238 -9.58 -0.96 7.68
CA VAL A 238 -9.79 0.26 8.48
C VAL A 238 -10.57 1.31 7.71
N TRP A 239 -11.14 2.29 8.41
CA TRP A 239 -11.74 3.46 7.78
C TRP A 239 -10.65 4.38 7.22
N VAL A 240 -10.89 4.96 6.04
CA VAL A 240 -10.03 6.01 5.47
C VAL A 240 -10.87 7.26 5.23
N VAL A 241 -10.40 8.39 5.76
CA VAL A 241 -11.05 9.70 5.62
C VAL A 241 -10.10 10.63 4.89
N PHE A 242 -10.50 11.06 3.69
CA PHE A 242 -9.74 11.93 2.81
C PHE A 242 -10.36 13.32 2.77
N ALA A 243 -9.63 14.31 3.26
CA ALA A 243 -10.01 15.73 3.25
C ALA A 243 -9.12 16.49 2.28
N ASN A 244 -9.70 16.98 1.20
CA ASN A 244 -8.99 17.66 0.12
C ASN A 244 -9.45 19.09 -0.06
N THR A 245 -8.53 19.95 -0.50
CA THR A 245 -8.83 21.33 -0.89
C THR A 245 -9.81 21.36 -2.06
N ALA A 246 -10.81 22.24 -1.98
CA ALA A 246 -11.67 22.57 -3.10
C ALA A 246 -10.93 23.47 -4.10
N ALA A 247 -11.39 23.54 -5.34
CA ALA A 247 -11.06 24.67 -6.19
C ALA A 247 -11.48 25.98 -5.48
N ALA A 248 -10.51 26.89 -5.27
CA ALA A 248 -10.81 28.30 -4.99
C ALA A 248 -11.28 28.95 -6.32
N PRO A 249 -11.54 30.28 -6.44
CA PRO A 249 -12.01 30.87 -7.70
C PRO A 249 -11.24 30.27 -8.90
N PRO A 250 -11.92 29.69 -9.91
CA PRO A 250 -11.32 28.72 -10.86
C PRO A 250 -10.07 29.21 -11.61
N GLU A 251 -9.83 30.51 -11.61
CA GLU A 251 -8.67 31.17 -12.21
C GLU A 251 -7.39 31.08 -11.34
N GLU A 252 -7.49 30.66 -10.07
CA GLU A 252 -6.41 30.74 -9.08
C GLU A 252 -5.81 29.39 -8.65
N THR A 253 -6.53 28.26 -8.78
CA THR A 253 -6.03 26.96 -8.31
C THR A 253 -6.51 25.79 -9.18
N ASP A 254 -5.69 24.76 -9.35
CA ASP A 254 -6.00 23.53 -10.07
C ASP A 254 -6.41 22.38 -9.12
N ARG A 255 -7.07 22.65 -8.00
CA ARG A 255 -7.41 21.64 -6.99
C ARG A 255 -8.65 20.84 -7.36
N HIS A 256 -8.59 19.51 -7.23
CA HIS A 256 -9.68 18.65 -7.71
C HIS A 256 -10.81 18.43 -6.69
N GLY A 257 -10.65 18.74 -5.40
CA GLY A 257 -11.67 18.40 -4.40
C GLY A 257 -11.83 16.89 -4.23
N HIS A 258 -13.04 16.35 -4.46
CA HIS A 258 -13.36 14.92 -4.27
C HIS A 258 -13.01 14.34 -2.89
N SER A 259 -13.17 15.11 -1.82
CA SER A 259 -13.05 14.60 -0.44
C SER A 259 -13.99 13.41 -0.22
N ALA A 260 -13.56 12.39 0.52
CA ALA A 260 -14.33 11.14 0.64
C ALA A 260 -14.08 10.37 1.95
N VAL A 261 -15.02 9.48 2.27
CA VAL A 261 -14.91 8.47 3.31
C VAL A 261 -15.02 7.09 2.68
N VAL A 262 -14.00 6.27 2.90
CA VAL A 262 -13.92 4.88 2.44
C VAL A 262 -14.05 3.95 3.63
N ASP A 263 -14.95 2.98 3.53
CA ASP A 263 -15.15 2.00 4.58
C ASP A 263 -14.09 0.87 4.58
N PRO A 264 -14.01 0.06 5.65
CA PRO A 264 -13.03 -1.03 5.76
C PRO A 264 -13.14 -2.13 4.69
N ALA A 265 -14.22 -2.16 3.90
CA ALA A 265 -14.39 -3.07 2.77
C ALA A 265 -13.99 -2.42 1.42
N GLY A 266 -13.61 -1.14 1.43
CA GLY A 266 -13.24 -0.36 0.26
C GLY A 266 -14.39 0.38 -0.42
N SER A 267 -15.58 0.43 0.19
CA SER A 267 -16.72 1.13 -0.41
C SER A 267 -16.69 2.60 -0.05
N ILE A 268 -16.99 3.46 -1.03
CA ILE A 268 -17.14 4.91 -0.81
C ILE A 268 -18.50 5.17 -0.17
N VAL A 269 -18.52 5.55 1.11
CA VAL A 269 -19.79 5.73 1.85
C VAL A 269 -20.29 7.18 1.83
N ALA A 270 -19.40 8.14 1.63
CA ALA A 270 -19.71 9.55 1.45
C ALA A 270 -18.59 10.20 0.66
N ALA A 271 -18.93 11.08 -0.28
CA ALA A 271 -17.93 11.82 -1.05
C ALA A 271 -18.51 13.10 -1.63
N SER A 272 -17.66 14.10 -1.79
CA SER A 272 -17.84 15.14 -2.79
C SER A 272 -17.51 14.53 -4.16
N ARG A 273 -18.32 14.81 -5.18
CA ARG A 273 -18.09 14.38 -6.57
C ARG A 273 -17.79 15.55 -7.50
N ASP A 274 -17.39 16.67 -6.92
CA ASP A 274 -17.00 17.87 -7.65
C ASP A 274 -15.86 18.59 -6.91
N GLU A 275 -15.36 19.66 -7.54
CA GLU A 275 -14.26 20.47 -7.05
C GLU A 275 -14.70 21.63 -6.16
N HIS A 276 -16.00 21.85 -5.93
CA HIS A 276 -16.52 23.03 -5.24
C HIS A 276 -16.42 22.93 -3.73
N GLU A 277 -16.48 24.08 -3.06
CA GLU A 277 -16.53 24.14 -1.60
C GLU A 277 -17.79 23.48 -1.05
N GLN A 278 -17.62 22.51 -0.16
CA GLN A 278 -18.72 21.81 0.48
C GLN A 278 -18.30 21.08 1.75
N MET A 279 -19.29 20.61 2.50
CA MET A 279 -19.05 19.77 3.67
C MET A 279 -19.64 18.38 3.42
N VAL A 280 -18.82 17.35 3.55
CA VAL A 280 -19.24 15.94 3.47
C VAL A 280 -19.40 15.42 4.89
N VAL A 281 -20.53 14.79 5.21
CA VAL A 281 -20.77 14.21 6.54
C VAL A 281 -21.00 12.71 6.44
N ALA A 282 -20.38 11.95 7.34
CA ALA A 282 -20.50 10.50 7.40
C ALA A 282 -20.51 9.99 8.84
N ASP A 283 -21.22 8.89 9.06
CA ASP A 283 -21.22 8.13 10.31
C ASP A 283 -20.30 6.90 10.16
N LEU A 284 -19.19 6.88 10.88
CA LEU A 284 -18.21 5.80 10.83
C LEU A 284 -18.50 4.80 11.94
N GLU A 285 -19.06 3.64 11.58
CA GLU A 285 -19.22 2.53 12.53
C GLU A 285 -17.86 1.86 12.80
N VAL A 286 -17.25 2.19 13.94
CA VAL A 286 -15.87 1.83 14.27
C VAL A 286 -15.68 0.32 14.40
N SER A 287 -16.73 -0.41 14.80
CA SER A 287 -16.76 -1.88 14.88
C SER A 287 -16.43 -2.56 13.54
N ARG A 288 -16.72 -1.92 12.40
CA ARG A 288 -16.43 -2.44 11.05
C ARG A 288 -14.92 -2.45 10.74
N ALA A 289 -14.14 -1.58 11.38
CA ALA A 289 -12.69 -1.55 11.26
C ALA A 289 -12.06 -2.59 12.19
N THR A 290 -12.25 -3.88 11.85
CA THR A 290 -11.74 -4.99 12.68
C THR A 290 -10.23 -5.14 12.63
N ARG A 291 -9.56 -4.45 11.70
CA ARG A 291 -8.11 -4.55 11.46
C ARG A 291 -7.66 -5.98 11.15
N THR A 292 -8.57 -6.84 10.68
CA THR A 292 -8.28 -8.27 10.45
C THR A 292 -7.13 -8.44 9.47
N GLU A 293 -7.12 -7.69 8.36
CA GLU A 293 -6.03 -7.76 7.38
C GLU A 293 -4.73 -7.12 7.90
N ALA A 294 -4.79 -5.98 8.59
CA ALA A 294 -3.60 -5.39 9.22
C ALA A 294 -2.97 -6.36 10.23
N GLU A 295 -3.76 -7.01 11.08
CA GLU A 295 -3.26 -8.02 12.02
C GLU A 295 -2.80 -9.30 11.32
N ARG A 296 -3.46 -9.73 10.23
CA ARG A 296 -3.00 -10.86 9.42
C ARG A 296 -1.61 -10.59 8.83
N ARG A 297 -1.39 -9.39 8.25
CA ARG A 297 -0.10 -8.94 7.71
C ARG A 297 0.96 -8.82 8.80
N ARG A 298 0.64 -8.13 9.89
CA ARG A 298 1.51 -7.94 11.06
C ARG A 298 1.95 -9.26 11.68
N ASN A 299 1.08 -10.27 11.71
CA ASN A 299 1.36 -11.54 12.36
C ASN A 299 1.80 -12.65 11.38
N HIS A 300 1.81 -12.39 10.07
CA HIS A 300 2.19 -13.36 9.05
C HIS A 300 3.63 -13.83 9.26
N PRO A 301 3.94 -15.14 9.22
CA PRO A 301 5.28 -15.65 9.49
C PRO A 301 6.39 -15.00 8.64
N ALA A 302 6.11 -14.66 7.37
CA ALA A 302 7.06 -14.00 6.49
C ALA A 302 7.25 -12.50 6.79
N PHE A 303 6.22 -11.80 7.29
CA PHE A 303 6.22 -10.33 7.42
C PHE A 303 6.23 -9.84 8.88
N ARG A 304 6.08 -10.72 9.86
CA ARG A 304 6.08 -10.33 11.28
C ARG A 304 7.34 -9.57 11.66
N GLN A 305 8.50 -10.12 11.31
CA GLN A 305 9.78 -9.47 11.59
C GLN A 305 9.93 -8.15 10.82
N PHE A 306 9.33 -8.02 9.64
CA PHE A 306 9.33 -6.76 8.89
C PHE A 306 8.63 -5.66 9.69
N TRP A 307 7.43 -5.93 10.19
CA TRP A 307 6.66 -4.98 10.99
C TRP A 307 7.26 -4.72 12.38
N GLU A 308 7.82 -5.73 13.03
CA GLU A 308 8.53 -5.56 14.31
C GLU A 308 9.78 -4.68 14.14
N THR A 309 10.57 -4.93 13.10
CA THR A 309 11.75 -4.12 12.75
C THR A 309 11.37 -2.67 12.49
N ALA A 310 10.24 -2.42 11.82
CA ALA A 310 9.73 -1.07 11.58
C ALA A 310 9.59 -0.26 12.89
N ARG A 311 9.04 -0.88 13.93
CA ARG A 311 8.85 -0.24 15.25
C ARG A 311 10.18 0.05 15.93
N LEU A 312 11.08 -0.92 15.92
CA LEU A 312 12.42 -0.77 16.50
C LEU A 312 13.16 0.40 15.83
N VAL A 313 13.15 0.46 14.49
CA VAL A 313 13.81 1.51 13.72
C VAL A 313 13.15 2.88 13.96
N ARG A 314 11.81 2.96 13.96
CA ARG A 314 11.06 4.20 14.29
C ARG A 314 11.42 4.72 15.68
N ASP A 315 11.65 3.81 16.63
CA ASP A 315 11.98 4.12 18.02
C ASP A 315 13.50 4.29 18.22
N ARG A 316 14.26 4.40 17.12
CA ARG A 316 15.71 4.61 17.06
C ARG A 316 16.52 3.52 17.77
N GLN A 317 15.99 2.30 17.80
CA GLN A 317 16.71 1.13 18.29
C GLN A 317 17.57 0.53 17.18
N CYS A 318 18.71 -0.05 17.56
CA CYS A 318 19.60 -0.73 16.63
C CYS A 318 18.97 -2.06 16.17
N VAL A 319 19.05 -2.32 14.87
CA VAL A 319 18.60 -3.57 14.25
C VAL A 319 19.74 -4.16 13.42
N ASP A 320 19.89 -5.48 13.46
CA ASP A 320 20.86 -6.20 12.61
C ASP A 320 20.22 -6.44 11.25
N ILE A 321 20.87 -5.95 10.19
CA ILE A 321 20.37 -6.06 8.82
C ILE A 321 21.33 -6.96 8.06
N PRO A 322 20.89 -8.16 7.65
CA PRO A 322 21.70 -9.01 6.81
C PRO A 322 22.08 -8.28 5.52
N SER A 323 23.33 -8.45 5.10
CA SER A 323 23.80 -7.92 3.82
C SER A 323 22.89 -8.39 2.68
N TRP A 324 22.47 -7.46 1.83
CA TRP A 324 21.72 -7.74 0.62
C TRP A 324 22.24 -6.86 -0.52
N GLN A 325 21.90 -7.22 -1.75
CA GLN A 325 22.29 -6.44 -2.93
C GLN A 325 21.07 -6.23 -3.81
N ARG A 326 20.87 -4.99 -4.26
CA ARG A 326 19.85 -4.65 -5.24
C ARG A 326 20.13 -5.36 -6.56
N TYR A 327 19.09 -5.94 -7.15
CA TYR A 327 19.16 -6.56 -8.46
C TYR A 327 19.16 -5.49 -9.56
N ALA A 328 19.94 -5.76 -10.60
CA ALA A 328 20.06 -4.92 -11.78
C ALA A 328 20.19 -5.82 -13.02
N SER A 329 19.95 -5.25 -14.20
CA SER A 329 20.13 -5.92 -15.49
C SER A 329 20.68 -4.96 -16.53
N SER A 330 21.03 -5.48 -17.70
CA SER A 330 21.16 -4.61 -18.88
C SER A 330 19.77 -4.12 -19.31
N ALA A 331 19.71 -2.91 -19.85
CA ALA A 331 18.48 -2.42 -20.49
C ALA A 331 18.17 -3.27 -21.72
N VAL A 332 16.94 -3.78 -21.81
CA VAL A 332 16.52 -4.70 -22.87
C VAL A 332 15.02 -4.58 -23.11
N GLU A 333 14.57 -4.84 -24.33
CA GLU A 333 13.14 -4.95 -24.61
C GLU A 333 12.60 -6.29 -24.13
N VAL A 334 11.44 -6.27 -23.48
CA VAL A 334 10.70 -7.45 -23.05
C VAL A 334 9.29 -7.37 -23.59
N THR A 335 8.88 -8.39 -24.34
CA THR A 335 7.50 -8.56 -24.82
C THR A 335 6.77 -9.56 -23.95
N VAL A 336 5.72 -9.12 -23.27
CA VAL A 336 4.85 -9.94 -22.43
C VAL A 336 3.59 -10.30 -23.20
N ALA A 337 3.19 -11.56 -23.12
CA ALA A 337 1.92 -12.06 -23.60
C ALA A 337 1.07 -12.57 -22.43
N ALA A 338 -0.02 -11.89 -22.10
CA ALA A 338 -0.98 -12.32 -21.08
C ALA A 338 -2.08 -13.15 -21.73
N ALA A 339 -2.04 -14.47 -21.51
CA ALA A 339 -2.91 -15.44 -22.16
C ALA A 339 -4.19 -15.67 -21.35
N GLN A 340 -5.22 -14.87 -21.64
CA GLN A 340 -6.57 -15.08 -21.12
C GLN A 340 -7.21 -16.28 -21.83
N MET A 341 -7.34 -17.39 -21.11
CA MET A 341 -7.92 -18.63 -21.64
C MET A 341 -9.11 -19.09 -20.82
N ASP A 342 -9.98 -19.89 -21.43
CA ASP A 342 -11.00 -20.63 -20.72
C ASP A 342 -10.32 -21.71 -19.86
N VAL A 343 -10.50 -21.62 -18.55
CA VAL A 343 -9.93 -22.55 -17.58
C VAL A 343 -11.04 -23.47 -17.10
N THR A 344 -11.03 -24.70 -17.62
CA THR A 344 -12.02 -25.71 -17.27
C THR A 344 -11.53 -26.61 -16.14
N ASN A 345 -12.40 -27.50 -15.66
CA ASN A 345 -12.05 -28.60 -14.75
C ASN A 345 -11.46 -29.83 -15.47
N ASP A 346 -11.17 -29.73 -16.77
CA ASP A 346 -10.51 -30.76 -17.58
C ASP A 346 -9.05 -30.37 -17.85
N ARG A 347 -8.14 -31.03 -17.11
CA ARG A 347 -6.69 -30.83 -17.25
C ARG A 347 -6.18 -31.09 -18.66
N GLY A 348 -6.72 -32.07 -19.36
CA GLY A 348 -6.30 -32.39 -20.73
C GLY A 348 -6.62 -31.25 -21.68
N ARG A 349 -7.86 -30.74 -21.62
CA ARG A 349 -8.32 -29.59 -22.41
C ARG A 349 -7.48 -28.35 -22.13
N ASN A 350 -7.29 -28.01 -20.86
CA ASN A 350 -6.54 -26.82 -20.47
C ASN A 350 -5.09 -26.87 -21.00
N VAL A 351 -4.39 -27.98 -20.79
CA VAL A 351 -2.99 -28.11 -21.22
C VAL A 351 -2.86 -28.06 -22.74
N SER A 352 -3.76 -28.70 -23.48
CA SER A 352 -3.77 -28.59 -24.94
C SER A 352 -4.10 -27.17 -25.42
N ARG A 353 -4.89 -26.39 -24.68
CA ARG A 353 -5.11 -24.96 -24.96
C ARG A 353 -3.85 -24.15 -24.67
N MET A 354 -3.19 -24.37 -23.54
CA MET A 354 -1.92 -23.73 -23.19
C MET A 354 -0.83 -24.00 -24.25
N GLU A 355 -0.67 -25.25 -24.74
CA GLU A 355 0.30 -25.58 -25.80
C GLU A 355 0.05 -24.78 -27.09
N LYS A 356 -1.21 -24.55 -27.46
CA LYS A 356 -1.57 -23.72 -28.62
C LYS A 356 -1.21 -22.25 -28.38
N LEU A 357 -1.50 -21.72 -27.19
CA LEU A 357 -1.23 -20.33 -26.83
C LEU A 357 0.27 -20.05 -26.65
N ILE A 358 1.05 -21.01 -26.15
CA ILE A 358 2.53 -20.95 -26.13
C ILE A 358 3.09 -20.79 -27.54
N ARG A 359 2.58 -21.60 -28.49
CA ARG A 359 2.98 -21.49 -29.89
C ARG A 359 2.59 -20.14 -30.48
N GLU A 360 1.36 -19.68 -30.23
CA GLU A 360 0.87 -18.39 -30.72
C GLU A 360 1.70 -17.21 -30.20
N ALA A 361 1.99 -17.19 -28.89
CA ALA A 361 2.85 -16.19 -28.27
C ALA A 361 4.25 -16.16 -28.90
N ALA A 362 4.85 -17.33 -29.11
CA ALA A 362 6.16 -17.42 -29.76
C ALA A 362 6.13 -16.99 -31.24
N THR A 363 5.07 -17.30 -31.98
CA THR A 363 4.88 -16.82 -33.36
C THR A 363 4.76 -15.30 -33.43
N ARG A 364 4.22 -14.66 -32.38
CA ARG A 364 4.20 -13.19 -32.23
C ARG A 364 5.42 -12.63 -31.51
N HIS A 365 6.50 -13.41 -31.39
CA HIS A 365 7.77 -12.98 -30.80
C HIS A 365 7.69 -12.50 -29.34
N ALA A 366 6.72 -13.00 -28.57
CA ALA A 366 6.71 -12.76 -27.14
C ALA A 366 7.92 -13.42 -26.46
N ASP A 367 8.53 -12.72 -25.51
CA ASP A 367 9.60 -13.28 -24.69
C ASP A 367 9.00 -14.18 -23.60
N VAL A 368 7.85 -13.81 -23.04
CA VAL A 368 7.14 -14.56 -22.00
C VAL A 368 5.66 -14.66 -22.29
N VAL A 369 5.09 -15.84 -22.03
CA VAL A 369 3.64 -16.06 -21.96
C VAL A 369 3.22 -16.41 -20.55
N VAL A 370 2.19 -15.74 -20.06
CA VAL A 370 1.69 -15.84 -18.69
C VAL A 370 0.27 -16.38 -18.71
N PHE A 371 -0.02 -17.33 -17.84
CA PHE A 371 -1.31 -18.02 -17.74
C PHE A 371 -1.94 -17.83 -16.35
N PRO A 372 -3.28 -17.92 -16.24
CA PRO A 372 -4.00 -17.66 -14.98
C PRO A 372 -3.63 -18.56 -13.79
N GLU A 373 -4.14 -18.17 -12.62
CA GLU A 373 -4.16 -19.01 -11.43
C GLU A 373 -4.85 -20.34 -11.72
N LEU A 374 -4.25 -21.45 -11.27
CA LEU A 374 -4.77 -22.81 -11.48
C LEU A 374 -5.10 -23.16 -12.95
N ALA A 375 -4.47 -22.52 -13.93
CA ALA A 375 -4.71 -22.74 -15.36
C ALA A 375 -4.65 -24.21 -15.78
N VAL A 376 -3.84 -25.03 -15.09
CA VAL A 376 -3.72 -26.47 -15.40
C VAL A 376 -4.95 -27.28 -14.95
N THR A 377 -5.46 -27.06 -13.74
CA THR A 377 -6.48 -27.93 -13.12
C THR A 377 -7.88 -27.37 -13.15
N GLY A 378 -8.02 -26.05 -13.27
CA GLY A 378 -9.24 -25.34 -12.89
C GLY A 378 -9.34 -25.11 -11.38
N SER A 379 -10.27 -24.25 -11.02
CA SER A 379 -10.51 -23.78 -9.65
C SER A 379 -11.47 -24.66 -8.84
N GLY A 380 -12.05 -25.71 -9.45
CA GLY A 380 -12.98 -26.61 -8.76
C GLY A 380 -12.33 -27.41 -7.64
N SER A 381 -12.80 -27.21 -6.40
CA SER A 381 -12.26 -27.82 -5.17
C SER A 381 -12.12 -29.34 -5.24
N ASP A 382 -13.12 -30.02 -5.81
CA ASP A 382 -13.11 -31.48 -6.02
C ASP A 382 -11.99 -31.95 -6.95
N GLN A 383 -11.70 -31.19 -8.00
CA GLN A 383 -10.67 -31.56 -8.97
C GLN A 383 -9.28 -31.26 -8.43
N VAL A 384 -9.12 -30.09 -7.80
CA VAL A 384 -7.89 -29.72 -7.10
C VAL A 384 -7.56 -30.79 -6.05
N SER A 385 -8.55 -31.24 -5.27
CA SER A 385 -8.33 -32.17 -4.17
C SER A 385 -7.97 -33.59 -4.59
N ARG A 386 -8.54 -34.09 -5.69
CA ARG A 386 -8.29 -35.45 -6.21
C ARG A 386 -7.04 -35.57 -7.07
N THR A 387 -6.43 -34.45 -7.48
CA THR A 387 -5.31 -34.46 -8.41
C THR A 387 -4.01 -34.89 -7.74
N ARG A 388 -3.41 -35.98 -8.25
CA ARG A 388 -2.13 -36.52 -7.77
C ARG A 388 -0.95 -35.71 -8.30
N SER A 389 0.06 -35.49 -7.45
CA SER A 389 1.33 -34.83 -7.82
C SER A 389 1.99 -35.45 -9.05
N SER A 390 1.99 -36.79 -9.17
CA SER A 390 2.57 -37.49 -10.32
C SER A 390 1.93 -37.11 -11.66
N ASP A 391 0.63 -36.83 -11.67
CA ASP A 391 -0.07 -36.46 -12.89
C ASP A 391 0.12 -34.99 -13.25
N LEU A 392 0.24 -34.11 -12.24
CA LEU A 392 0.65 -32.72 -12.44
C LEU A 392 2.05 -32.64 -13.05
N MET A 393 2.99 -33.43 -12.55
CA MET A 393 4.36 -33.44 -13.10
C MET A 393 4.42 -34.01 -14.53
N LYS A 394 3.52 -34.91 -14.94
CA LYS A 394 3.38 -35.30 -16.35
C LYS A 394 2.92 -34.12 -17.22
N THR A 395 2.01 -33.29 -16.70
CA THR A 395 1.59 -32.06 -17.37
C THR A 395 2.73 -31.05 -17.48
N VAL A 396 3.47 -30.81 -16.39
CA VAL A 396 4.63 -29.90 -16.41
C VAL A 396 5.61 -30.29 -17.52
N ARG A 397 5.90 -31.59 -17.70
CA ARG A 397 6.76 -32.08 -18.80
C ARG A 397 6.25 -31.75 -20.20
N LYS A 398 4.94 -31.60 -20.40
CA LYS A 398 4.39 -31.17 -21.69
C LYS A 398 4.66 -29.68 -21.92
N ILE A 399 4.44 -28.87 -20.88
CA ILE A 399 4.70 -27.42 -20.92
C ILE A 399 6.20 -27.15 -21.07
N GLU A 400 7.08 -27.90 -20.39
CA GLU A 400 8.55 -27.86 -20.57
C GLU A 400 8.95 -28.11 -22.03
N LYS A 401 8.36 -29.12 -22.67
CA LYS A 401 8.59 -29.42 -24.09
C LYS A 401 8.10 -28.30 -25.00
N ALA A 402 6.92 -27.73 -24.73
CA ALA A 402 6.38 -26.62 -25.51
C ALA A 402 7.26 -25.37 -25.39
N ALA A 403 7.64 -25.00 -24.16
CA ALA A 403 8.56 -23.89 -23.89
C ALA A 403 9.89 -24.07 -24.62
N LYS A 404 10.51 -25.26 -24.53
CA LYS A 404 11.76 -25.59 -25.24
C LYS A 404 11.62 -25.51 -26.75
N LYS A 405 10.53 -26.08 -27.29
CA LYS A 405 10.28 -26.12 -28.73
C LYS A 405 10.13 -24.73 -29.32
N HIS A 406 9.50 -23.82 -28.56
CA HIS A 406 9.16 -22.48 -29.02
C HIS A 406 10.09 -21.38 -28.50
N GLY A 407 11.04 -21.71 -27.63
CA GLY A 407 12.06 -20.77 -27.14
C GLY A 407 11.50 -19.63 -26.30
N VAL A 408 10.41 -19.85 -25.57
CA VAL A 408 9.67 -18.82 -24.82
C VAL A 408 9.62 -19.14 -23.32
N TYR A 409 9.61 -18.11 -22.47
CA TYR A 409 9.35 -18.29 -21.04
C TYR A 409 7.86 -18.55 -20.81
N VAL A 410 7.51 -19.45 -19.89
CA VAL A 410 6.12 -19.79 -19.58
C VAL A 410 5.88 -19.69 -18.08
N ILE A 411 4.91 -18.87 -17.68
CA ILE A 411 4.48 -18.71 -16.29
C ILE A 411 3.05 -19.21 -16.17
N PHE A 412 2.75 -20.10 -15.21
CA PHE A 412 1.40 -20.65 -15.05
C PHE A 412 1.10 -21.13 -13.63
N GLY A 413 -0.18 -21.12 -13.26
CA GLY A 413 -0.67 -21.58 -11.97
C GLY A 413 -1.16 -23.04 -11.99
N MET A 414 -0.87 -23.79 -10.92
CA MET A 414 -1.45 -25.10 -10.64
C MET A 414 -1.26 -25.49 -9.17
N PRO A 415 -1.96 -26.52 -8.65
CA PRO A 415 -1.64 -27.07 -7.34
C PRO A 415 -0.21 -27.62 -7.32
N GLY A 416 0.59 -27.22 -6.35
CA GLY A 416 1.88 -27.82 -6.02
C GLY A 416 1.80 -28.66 -4.76
N TYR A 417 2.85 -29.45 -4.51
CA TYR A 417 2.98 -30.27 -3.31
C TYR A 417 4.35 -30.06 -2.66
N TRP A 418 4.38 -29.83 -1.35
CA TRP A 418 5.60 -29.78 -0.54
C TRP A 418 5.38 -30.53 0.76
N ARG A 419 6.25 -31.51 1.09
CA ARG A 419 6.10 -32.36 2.28
C ARG A 419 4.68 -32.92 2.46
N HIS A 420 4.05 -33.36 1.37
CA HIS A 420 2.66 -33.85 1.29
C HIS A 420 1.54 -32.80 1.45
N GLU A 421 1.88 -31.56 1.76
CA GLU A 421 0.93 -30.45 1.81
C GLU A 421 0.65 -29.90 0.43
N ARG A 422 -0.62 -29.59 0.15
CA ARG A 422 -1.04 -28.96 -1.10
C ARG A 422 -0.85 -27.45 -1.02
N ARG A 423 -0.33 -26.87 -2.09
CA ARG A 423 -0.02 -25.45 -2.23
C ARG A 423 -0.66 -24.91 -3.49
N ASN A 424 -1.06 -23.65 -3.49
CA ASN A 424 -1.39 -22.94 -4.72
C ASN A 424 -0.09 -22.40 -5.30
N SER A 425 0.34 -22.89 -6.46
CA SER A 425 1.71 -22.69 -6.92
C SER A 425 1.79 -22.09 -8.32
N ALA A 426 2.74 -21.19 -8.51
CA ALA A 426 3.15 -20.67 -9.79
C ALA A 426 4.44 -21.35 -10.22
N TYR A 427 4.48 -21.81 -11.46
CA TYR A 427 5.66 -22.40 -12.07
C TYR A 427 6.18 -21.49 -13.17
N VAL A 428 7.49 -21.30 -13.20
CA VAL A 428 8.19 -20.56 -14.25
C VAL A 428 9.08 -21.53 -15.00
N ILE A 429 8.85 -21.68 -16.29
CA ILE A 429 9.66 -22.51 -17.19
C ILE A 429 10.43 -21.60 -18.13
N GLY A 430 11.75 -21.80 -18.20
CA GLY A 430 12.62 -21.08 -19.12
C GLY A 430 12.59 -21.63 -20.55
N PRO A 431 13.12 -20.89 -21.52
CA PRO A 431 13.08 -21.24 -22.94
C PRO A 431 13.89 -22.50 -23.30
N GLN A 432 14.70 -23.04 -22.37
CA GLN A 432 15.37 -24.33 -22.51
C GLN A 432 14.48 -25.52 -22.08
N GLY A 433 13.26 -25.26 -21.62
CA GLY A 433 12.33 -26.26 -21.07
C GLY A 433 12.72 -26.76 -19.69
N LYS A 434 13.28 -25.88 -18.84
CA LYS A 434 13.61 -26.18 -17.44
C LYS A 434 12.77 -25.32 -16.52
N ILE A 435 12.31 -25.87 -15.40
CA ILE A 435 11.74 -25.08 -14.31
C ILE A 435 12.83 -24.17 -13.75
N LEU A 436 12.60 -22.86 -13.81
CA LEU A 436 13.46 -21.83 -13.22
C LEU A 436 13.12 -21.63 -11.74
N THR A 437 11.82 -21.57 -11.43
CA THR A 437 11.33 -21.50 -10.06
C THR A 437 9.92 -22.08 -9.93
N ARG A 438 9.56 -22.43 -8.70
CA ARG A 438 8.19 -22.69 -8.25
C ARG A 438 7.94 -21.84 -7.01
N TYR A 439 6.98 -20.94 -7.10
CA TYR A 439 6.49 -20.13 -5.99
C TYR A 439 5.20 -20.74 -5.43
N ASP A 440 5.05 -20.74 -4.12
CA ASP A 440 3.83 -21.14 -3.43
C ASP A 440 3.19 -19.90 -2.80
N GLN A 441 1.91 -19.65 -3.07
CA GLN A 441 1.15 -18.49 -2.59
C GLN A 441 1.30 -18.34 -1.07
N MET A 442 1.75 -17.17 -0.62
CA MET A 442 1.92 -16.84 0.79
C MET A 442 0.59 -16.39 1.40
N VAL A 443 -0.17 -15.57 0.68
CA VAL A 443 -1.47 -15.05 1.15
C VAL A 443 -2.58 -15.93 0.59
N VAL A 444 -2.89 -17.02 1.28
CA VAL A 444 -3.88 -17.99 0.83
C VAL A 444 -5.31 -17.53 1.15
N ASP A 445 -6.14 -17.43 0.13
CA ASP A 445 -7.58 -17.07 0.26
C ASP A 445 -8.50 -18.32 0.32
N ARG A 446 -7.92 -19.52 0.16
CA ARG A 446 -8.60 -20.84 0.19
C ARG A 446 -7.90 -21.81 1.15
N PRO A 447 -7.85 -21.51 2.47
CA PRO A 447 -7.10 -22.28 3.46
C PRO A 447 -7.61 -23.72 3.63
N GLU A 448 -8.85 -24.02 3.21
CA GLU A 448 -9.41 -25.36 3.16
C GLU A 448 -8.80 -26.24 2.06
N LEU A 449 -8.15 -25.64 1.05
CA LEU A 449 -7.52 -26.34 -0.06
C LEU A 449 -5.99 -26.29 -0.05
N PHE A 450 -5.41 -25.19 0.46
CA PHE A 450 -4.00 -24.89 0.31
C PHE A 450 -3.36 -24.39 1.61
N GLN A 451 -2.11 -24.77 1.81
CA GLN A 451 -1.25 -24.24 2.87
C GLN A 451 -0.43 -23.03 2.37
N PRO A 452 -0.15 -22.02 3.22
CA PRO A 452 0.56 -20.79 2.83
C PRO A 452 2.07 -20.95 2.69
N GLY A 453 2.61 -20.57 1.54
CA GLY A 453 4.05 -20.62 1.24
C GLY A 453 4.91 -19.82 2.24
N SER A 454 6.17 -20.22 2.36
CA SER A 454 7.11 -19.73 3.40
C SER A 454 8.43 -19.19 2.85
N CYS A 455 8.65 -19.26 1.54
CA CYS A 455 9.86 -18.75 0.91
C CYS A 455 9.55 -17.73 -0.20
N PRO A 456 9.47 -16.44 0.13
CA PRO A 456 9.37 -15.35 -0.85
C PRO A 456 10.44 -15.39 -1.95
N ALA A 457 11.66 -15.84 -1.64
CA ALA A 457 12.73 -15.94 -2.64
C ALA A 457 12.36 -16.82 -3.86
N GLN A 458 11.41 -17.75 -3.70
CA GLN A 458 10.93 -18.59 -4.80
C GLN A 458 10.04 -17.83 -5.81
N ALA A 459 9.55 -16.64 -5.47
CA ALA A 459 8.84 -15.77 -6.41
C ALA A 459 9.78 -15.18 -7.48
N TRP A 460 11.09 -15.20 -7.26
CA TRP A 460 12.07 -14.50 -8.09
C TRP A 460 12.64 -15.36 -9.22
N PHE A 461 12.85 -14.73 -10.37
CA PHE A 461 13.50 -15.30 -11.53
C PHE A 461 13.99 -14.18 -12.47
N GLN A 462 14.55 -14.55 -13.62
CA GLN A 462 15.00 -13.60 -14.63
C GLN A 462 14.43 -13.93 -16.01
N ILE A 463 13.98 -12.90 -16.72
CA ILE A 463 13.63 -12.96 -18.15
C ILE A 463 14.66 -12.11 -18.90
N LYS A 464 15.49 -12.72 -19.75
CA LYS A 464 16.58 -12.02 -20.47
C LYS A 464 17.54 -11.26 -19.53
N GLY A 465 17.73 -11.78 -18.31
CA GLY A 465 18.53 -11.15 -17.26
C GLY A 465 17.78 -10.11 -16.41
N VAL A 466 16.58 -9.70 -16.82
CA VAL A 466 15.75 -8.73 -16.09
C VAL A 466 15.15 -9.38 -14.85
N PRO A 467 15.31 -8.81 -13.64
CA PRO A 467 14.72 -9.35 -12.42
C PRO A 467 13.19 -9.28 -12.46
N ALA A 468 12.55 -10.42 -12.20
CA ALA A 468 11.12 -10.60 -12.26
C ALA A 468 10.58 -11.29 -11.01
N LEU A 469 9.34 -10.96 -10.64
CA LEU A 469 8.61 -11.56 -9.53
C LEU A 469 7.27 -12.16 -10.02
N VAL A 470 6.88 -13.32 -9.49
CA VAL A 470 5.54 -13.90 -9.67
C VAL A 470 4.78 -13.97 -8.35
N THR A 471 3.50 -13.61 -8.38
CA THR A 471 2.53 -13.65 -7.27
C THR A 471 1.24 -14.35 -7.71
N ILE A 472 0.38 -14.70 -6.75
CA ILE A 472 -0.84 -15.46 -7.00
C ILE A 472 -2.02 -14.88 -6.21
N GLY A 473 -3.13 -14.68 -6.90
CA GLY A 473 -4.43 -14.37 -6.33
C GLY A 473 -4.60 -12.91 -5.89
N GLY A 474 -5.83 -12.59 -5.49
CA GLY A 474 -6.23 -11.25 -5.06
C GLY A 474 -5.71 -10.84 -3.69
N GLY A 475 -5.51 -11.79 -2.76
CA GLY A 475 -4.89 -11.50 -1.46
C GLY A 475 -3.49 -10.90 -1.58
N GLU A 476 -2.67 -11.41 -2.50
CA GLU A 476 -1.30 -10.89 -2.73
C GLU A 476 -1.29 -9.56 -3.49
N LEU A 477 -2.31 -9.27 -4.31
CA LEU A 477 -2.49 -7.94 -4.91
C LEU A 477 -2.69 -6.85 -3.85
N LEU A 478 -3.35 -7.19 -2.74
CA LEU A 478 -3.62 -6.26 -1.64
C LEU A 478 -2.41 -6.03 -0.72
N TRP A 479 -1.50 -7.00 -0.62
CA TRP A 479 -0.33 -6.92 0.27
C TRP A 479 0.81 -6.19 -0.45
N SER A 480 0.67 -4.87 -0.55
CA SER A 480 1.59 -4.01 -1.30
C SER A 480 3.04 -4.06 -0.82
N GLU A 481 3.33 -4.53 0.40
CA GLU A 481 4.71 -4.77 0.85
C GLU A 481 5.43 -5.83 -0.01
N ILE A 482 4.70 -6.75 -0.65
CA ILE A 482 5.28 -7.74 -1.57
C ILE A 482 5.82 -7.03 -2.81
N SER A 483 4.97 -6.29 -3.52
CA SER A 483 5.34 -5.59 -4.75
C SER A 483 6.32 -4.45 -4.49
N GLU A 484 6.11 -3.69 -3.42
CA GLU A 484 6.97 -2.57 -3.06
C GLU A 484 8.38 -3.04 -2.67
N MET A 485 8.51 -4.03 -1.78
CA MET A 485 9.84 -4.50 -1.39
C MET A 485 10.53 -5.22 -2.55
N ALA A 486 9.79 -5.84 -3.46
CA ALA A 486 10.35 -6.40 -4.69
C ALA A 486 10.90 -5.31 -5.61
N ALA A 487 10.14 -4.23 -5.85
CA ALA A 487 10.62 -3.09 -6.62
C ALA A 487 11.87 -2.46 -5.99
N PHE A 488 11.85 -2.21 -4.68
CA PHE A 488 13.00 -1.69 -3.93
C PHE A 488 14.23 -2.62 -4.02
N ALA A 489 14.01 -3.93 -4.06
CA ALA A 489 15.05 -4.94 -4.26
C ALA A 489 15.52 -5.06 -5.72
N GLY A 490 14.85 -4.41 -6.68
CA GLY A 490 15.26 -4.33 -8.08
C GLY A 490 14.40 -5.10 -9.07
N ALA A 491 13.20 -5.57 -8.69
CA ALA A 491 12.24 -6.13 -9.64
C ALA A 491 11.83 -5.08 -10.67
N GLN A 492 11.84 -5.45 -11.95
CA GLN A 492 11.36 -4.58 -13.05
C GLN A 492 10.15 -5.20 -13.77
N LEU A 493 9.93 -6.49 -13.60
CA LEU A 493 8.78 -7.22 -14.13
C LEU A 493 7.99 -7.85 -12.98
N LEU A 494 6.67 -7.76 -13.04
CA LEU A 494 5.78 -8.32 -12.03
C LEU A 494 4.65 -9.08 -12.70
N PHE A 495 4.41 -10.32 -12.27
CA PHE A 495 3.38 -11.18 -12.84
C PHE A 495 2.45 -11.66 -11.73
N ASN A 496 1.16 -11.33 -11.80
CA ASN A 496 0.15 -11.87 -10.90
C ASN A 496 -0.73 -12.87 -11.66
N LEU A 497 -0.83 -14.07 -11.10
CA LEU A 497 -1.75 -15.09 -11.60
C LEU A 497 -3.02 -14.99 -10.79
N SER A 498 -4.12 -14.54 -11.41
CA SER A 498 -5.40 -14.35 -10.73
C SER A 498 -6.46 -15.34 -11.21
N ALA A 499 -7.40 -15.69 -10.34
CA ALA A 499 -8.62 -16.43 -10.68
C ALA A 499 -9.82 -15.52 -10.97
N THR A 500 -9.76 -14.24 -10.58
CA THR A 500 -10.86 -13.26 -10.68
C THR A 500 -10.36 -11.88 -11.09
N GLU A 501 -11.24 -11.06 -11.67
CA GLU A 501 -10.91 -9.66 -11.97
C GLU A 501 -10.67 -8.87 -10.68
N PRO A 502 -9.50 -8.25 -10.50
CA PRO A 502 -9.27 -7.34 -9.38
C PRO A 502 -10.01 -6.01 -9.60
N ASP A 503 -10.25 -5.30 -8.50
CA ASP A 503 -10.62 -3.89 -8.55
C ASP A 503 -9.52 -3.10 -9.30
N SER A 504 -9.92 -2.18 -10.18
CA SER A 504 -8.95 -1.40 -10.98
C SER A 504 -8.07 -0.51 -10.12
N ALA A 505 -8.57 0.00 -8.99
CA ALA A 505 -7.76 0.73 -8.01
C ALA A 505 -6.68 -0.16 -7.39
N ILE A 506 -7.03 -1.40 -7.03
CA ILE A 506 -6.08 -2.36 -6.46
C ILE A 506 -5.04 -2.78 -7.49
N ALA A 507 -5.46 -2.99 -8.74
CA ALA A 507 -4.55 -3.33 -9.83
C ALA A 507 -3.55 -2.18 -10.12
N ALA A 508 -4.03 -0.93 -10.15
CA ALA A 508 -3.20 0.25 -10.29
C ALA A 508 -2.20 0.38 -9.13
N ASP A 509 -2.67 0.30 -7.87
CA ASP A 509 -1.81 0.35 -6.68
C ASP A 509 -0.73 -0.73 -6.71
N PHE A 510 -1.10 -1.98 -7.05
CA PHE A 510 -0.17 -3.10 -7.14
C PHE A 510 0.92 -2.91 -8.19
N ALA A 511 0.60 -2.23 -9.30
CA ALA A 511 1.53 -1.98 -10.39
C ALA A 511 2.35 -0.69 -10.24
N SER A 512 2.03 0.19 -9.29
CA SER A 512 2.62 1.54 -9.11
C SER A 512 3.98 1.55 -8.38
N PHE A 513 4.84 0.59 -8.71
CA PHE A 513 6.17 0.42 -8.12
C PHE A 513 7.29 0.37 -9.17
N ARG A 514 7.13 1.11 -10.28
CA ARG A 514 8.06 1.14 -11.43
C ARG A 514 8.31 -0.24 -12.04
N THR A 515 7.27 -1.06 -12.10
CA THR A 515 7.31 -2.41 -12.66
C THR A 515 6.39 -2.54 -13.87
N PHE A 516 6.88 -3.21 -14.92
CA PHE A 516 6.03 -3.64 -16.02
C PHE A 516 5.26 -4.89 -15.59
N THR A 517 3.95 -4.73 -15.40
CA THR A 517 3.14 -5.64 -14.57
C THR A 517 2.06 -6.30 -15.40
N ALA A 518 1.94 -7.63 -15.37
CA ALA A 518 0.81 -8.34 -15.99
C ALA A 518 -0.01 -9.09 -14.93
N ILE A 519 -1.32 -8.86 -14.95
CA ILE A 519 -2.31 -9.57 -14.13
C ILE A 519 -3.13 -10.43 -15.07
N VAL A 520 -3.03 -11.75 -14.94
CA VAL A 520 -3.59 -12.70 -15.90
C VAL A 520 -4.65 -13.58 -15.24
N GLN A 521 -5.81 -13.63 -15.87
CA GLN A 521 -7.00 -14.29 -15.34
C GLN A 521 -7.74 -15.11 -16.43
N PRO A 522 -8.64 -16.04 -16.04
CA PRO A 522 -9.42 -16.81 -16.99
C PRO A 522 -10.39 -15.93 -17.80
N SER A 523 -10.77 -16.39 -18.99
CA SER A 523 -11.87 -15.76 -19.74
C SER A 523 -13.19 -15.81 -18.96
N GLY A 524 -14.11 -14.90 -19.28
CA GLY A 524 -15.38 -14.75 -18.55
C GLY A 524 -15.29 -13.93 -17.26
N SER A 525 -14.09 -13.66 -16.73
CA SER A 525 -13.80 -12.64 -15.70
C SER A 525 -13.16 -11.43 -16.41
N GLY A 526 -13.57 -10.18 -16.15
CA GLY A 526 -13.48 -9.03 -17.09
C GLY A 526 -12.10 -8.49 -17.52
N GLY A 527 -11.27 -9.35 -18.10
CA GLY A 527 -10.07 -9.01 -18.85
C GLY A 527 -8.77 -9.07 -18.06
N SER A 528 -7.83 -9.90 -18.50
CA SER A 528 -6.41 -9.80 -18.14
C SER A 528 -5.86 -8.42 -18.53
N THR A 529 -4.87 -7.93 -17.79
CA THR A 529 -4.34 -6.57 -17.97
C THR A 529 -2.82 -6.54 -17.93
N ILE A 530 -2.23 -5.60 -18.66
CA ILE A 530 -0.81 -5.24 -18.56
C ILE A 530 -0.72 -3.75 -18.21
N TRP A 531 0.11 -3.43 -17.22
CA TRP A 531 0.28 -2.11 -16.63
C TRP A 531 1.74 -1.66 -16.72
N ASP A 532 1.95 -0.36 -16.90
CA ASP A 532 3.26 0.29 -16.88
C ASP A 532 3.21 1.54 -16.00
N ASP A 533 4.15 1.62 -15.06
CA ASP A 533 4.32 2.78 -14.19
C ASP A 533 5.31 3.75 -14.84
N LEU A 534 4.74 4.69 -15.60
CA LEU A 534 5.41 5.59 -16.56
C LEU A 534 6.13 6.76 -15.88
N ALA A 535 6.77 6.52 -14.73
CA ALA A 535 7.41 7.55 -13.93
C ALA A 535 8.62 8.21 -14.65
N GLY A 536 8.35 9.23 -15.47
CA GLY A 536 9.34 10.10 -16.14
C GLY A 536 8.80 10.72 -17.44
N ALA A 537 8.91 12.05 -17.61
CA ALA A 537 8.40 12.77 -18.79
C ALA A 537 9.03 12.34 -20.13
N ASP A 538 10.18 11.66 -20.09
CA ASP A 538 10.88 11.11 -21.25
C ASP A 538 10.61 9.59 -21.47
N GLU A 539 9.77 8.96 -20.63
CA GLU A 539 9.59 7.51 -20.56
C GLU A 539 8.31 6.94 -21.22
N ILE A 540 7.69 7.60 -22.20
CA ILE A 540 6.58 6.97 -22.95
C ILE A 540 7.13 5.90 -23.92
N ARG A 541 7.25 4.62 -23.50
CA ARG A 541 7.72 3.53 -24.39
C ARG A 541 7.17 2.13 -24.05
N ALA A 542 5.89 1.98 -23.73
CA ALA A 542 5.22 0.70 -23.92
C ALA A 542 4.59 0.68 -25.33
N ALA A 543 5.14 -0.12 -26.24
CA ALA A 543 4.50 -0.36 -27.53
C ALA A 543 3.47 -1.49 -27.35
N VAL A 544 2.19 -1.16 -27.54
CA VAL A 544 1.09 -2.12 -27.48
C VAL A 544 0.83 -2.60 -28.90
N SER A 545 0.90 -3.91 -29.14
CA SER A 545 0.54 -4.48 -30.43
C SER A 545 -0.62 -5.46 -30.25
N HIS A 546 -1.64 -5.34 -31.10
CA HIS A 546 -2.72 -6.31 -31.29
C HIS A 546 -3.78 -6.48 -30.17
N ALA A 547 -4.00 -5.51 -29.29
CA ALA A 547 -5.36 -5.31 -28.80
C ALA A 547 -6.16 -4.69 -29.94
N THR A 548 -7.39 -5.15 -30.19
CA THR A 548 -8.34 -4.33 -30.96
C THR A 548 -8.56 -3.10 -30.09
N LEU A 549 -7.80 -2.03 -30.29
CA LEU A 549 -8.19 -0.71 -29.80
C LEU A 549 -9.60 -0.54 -30.37
N PRO A 550 -10.67 -0.49 -29.54
CA PRO A 550 -11.98 -0.15 -30.05
C PRO A 550 -11.80 1.11 -30.91
N GLN A 551 -12.54 1.28 -31.99
CA GLN A 551 -12.43 2.45 -32.89
C GLN A 551 -12.72 3.81 -32.20
N HIS A 552 -12.68 3.86 -30.86
CA HIS A 552 -12.72 5.01 -29.94
C HIS A 552 -11.71 4.90 -28.78
N ALA A 553 -10.57 4.20 -28.92
CA ALA A 553 -9.66 3.93 -27.81
C ALA A 553 -8.94 5.19 -27.29
N THR A 554 -9.52 5.81 -26.28
CA THR A 554 -8.79 6.53 -25.24
C THR A 554 -7.76 5.57 -24.63
N LEU A 555 -6.52 6.03 -24.45
CA LEU A 555 -5.48 5.30 -23.72
C LEU A 555 -6.07 4.83 -22.38
N PRO A 556 -5.91 3.56 -21.97
CA PRO A 556 -6.60 3.07 -20.80
C PRO A 556 -5.91 3.67 -19.57
N ILE A 557 -6.47 4.76 -19.05
CA ILE A 557 -6.08 5.42 -17.81
C ILE A 557 -4.67 6.01 -17.88
N GLU A 558 -4.56 7.33 -18.09
CA GLU A 558 -3.29 8.07 -18.00
C GLU A 558 -3.18 8.81 -16.66
N THR A 559 -2.11 8.54 -15.92
CA THR A 559 -1.76 9.15 -14.64
C THR A 559 -0.25 9.19 -14.47
N ALA A 560 0.25 10.33 -14.00
CA ALA A 560 1.65 10.51 -13.63
C ALA A 560 1.96 9.99 -12.22
N PHE A 561 0.94 9.57 -11.48
CA PHE A 561 1.03 9.22 -10.06
C PHE A 561 0.54 7.81 -9.75
N ALA A 562 0.29 7.00 -10.78
CA ALA A 562 0.03 5.57 -10.64
C ALA A 562 0.44 4.83 -11.92
N ALA A 563 0.37 3.51 -11.87
CA ALA A 563 0.51 2.69 -13.06
C ALA A 563 -0.67 2.88 -14.03
N ASN A 564 -0.34 2.82 -15.32
CA ASN A 564 -1.24 3.01 -16.44
C ASN A 564 -1.55 1.65 -17.06
N CYS A 565 -2.82 1.37 -17.37
CA CYS A 565 -3.20 0.10 -18.00
C CYS A 565 -2.89 0.18 -19.49
N VAL A 566 -1.77 -0.37 -19.95
CA VAL A 566 -1.37 -0.29 -21.36
C VAL A 566 -2.07 -1.33 -22.25
N ALA A 567 -2.57 -2.42 -21.70
CA ALA A 567 -3.38 -3.39 -22.44
C ALA A 567 -4.42 -4.05 -21.54
N LYS A 568 -5.65 -4.23 -22.04
CA LYS A 568 -6.74 -4.95 -21.35
C LYS A 568 -7.45 -5.89 -22.32
N ALA A 569 -7.62 -7.15 -21.92
CA ALA A 569 -8.36 -8.14 -22.69
C ALA A 569 -9.86 -7.91 -22.58
N GLY A 570 -10.62 -8.35 -23.59
CA GLY A 570 -12.09 -8.38 -23.50
C GLY A 570 -12.60 -9.44 -22.51
N LYS A 571 -13.89 -9.80 -22.60
CA LYS A 571 -14.46 -10.91 -21.80
C LYS A 571 -14.14 -12.30 -22.36
N GLY A 572 -13.80 -12.42 -23.64
CA GLY A 572 -13.58 -13.69 -24.34
C GLY A 572 -12.17 -14.25 -24.15
N GLU A 573 -11.89 -15.43 -24.72
CA GLU A 573 -10.50 -15.89 -24.81
C GLU A 573 -9.69 -14.98 -25.73
N GLU A 574 -8.56 -14.47 -25.25
CA GLU A 574 -7.69 -13.55 -25.97
C GLU A 574 -6.27 -13.61 -25.39
N ILE A 575 -5.27 -13.29 -26.20
CA ILE A 575 -3.92 -13.04 -25.70
C ILE A 575 -3.56 -11.59 -26.02
N ILE A 576 -3.32 -10.81 -24.98
CA ILE A 576 -2.90 -9.41 -25.11
C ILE A 576 -1.38 -9.32 -24.99
N TYR A 577 -0.79 -8.40 -25.74
CA TYR A 577 0.65 -8.21 -25.80
C TYR A 577 1.00 -6.76 -25.50
N ALA A 578 2.11 -6.58 -24.79
CA ALA A 578 2.76 -5.29 -24.67
C ALA A 578 4.26 -5.48 -24.56
N THR A 579 5.01 -4.55 -25.16
CA THR A 579 6.46 -4.54 -25.18
C THR A 579 6.98 -3.31 -24.45
N ARG A 580 7.91 -3.50 -23.52
CA ARG A 580 8.56 -2.42 -22.77
C ARG A 580 10.07 -2.57 -22.86
N LYS A 581 10.77 -1.47 -23.15
CA LYS A 581 12.22 -1.40 -22.90
C LYS A 581 12.43 -1.17 -21.41
N VAL A 582 12.83 -2.21 -20.69
CA VAL A 582 13.14 -2.09 -19.27
C VAL A 582 14.51 -1.42 -19.07
N ASN A 583 14.67 -0.74 -17.94
CA ASN A 583 15.87 0.00 -17.60
C ASN A 583 16.95 -0.92 -17.02
N THR A 584 18.10 -0.35 -16.68
CA THR A 584 19.16 -1.10 -16.01
C THR A 584 18.82 -1.42 -14.56
N GLU A 585 18.09 -0.52 -13.91
CA GLU A 585 17.76 -0.57 -12.49
C GLU A 585 16.32 -0.09 -12.28
N ASN A 586 15.65 -0.64 -11.27
CA ASN A 586 14.44 -0.02 -10.74
C ASN A 586 14.84 1.04 -9.71
N THR A 587 14.56 2.29 -10.01
CA THR A 587 14.93 3.46 -9.19
C THR A 587 13.89 3.78 -8.10
N PHE A 588 12.89 2.92 -7.92
CA PHE A 588 11.85 3.10 -6.91
C PHE A 588 12.48 3.31 -5.53
N ARG A 589 11.99 4.34 -4.82
CA ARG A 589 12.44 4.77 -3.47
C ARG A 589 13.89 5.28 -3.36
N GLU A 590 14.61 5.54 -4.43
CA GLU A 590 15.99 6.06 -4.34
C GLU A 590 16.07 7.47 -3.71
N ASP A 591 15.02 8.28 -3.87
CA ASP A 591 14.99 9.69 -3.49
C ASP A 591 13.86 10.04 -2.51
N THR A 592 12.96 9.10 -2.17
CA THR A 592 11.74 9.34 -1.38
C THR A 592 11.68 8.57 -0.05
N ILE A 593 12.76 7.89 0.38
CA ILE A 593 12.81 7.28 1.71
C ILE A 593 13.03 8.34 2.79
N ASN A 594 12.31 8.22 3.92
CA ASN A 594 12.68 8.84 5.20
C ASN A 594 14.00 8.20 5.69
N PRO A 595 15.16 8.88 5.64
CA PRO A 595 16.46 8.24 5.90
C PRO A 595 16.56 7.47 7.23
N PRO A 596 15.99 7.95 8.36
CA PRO A 596 15.95 7.18 9.60
C PRO A 596 15.30 5.80 9.45
N MET A 597 14.37 5.63 8.51
CA MET A 597 13.66 4.39 8.24
C MET A 597 14.29 3.54 7.14
N LYS A 598 15.37 3.97 6.47
CA LYS A 598 16.08 3.16 5.46
C LYS A 598 16.46 1.76 5.97
N PRO A 599 16.94 1.57 7.22
CA PRO A 599 17.23 0.24 7.77
C PRO A 599 16.03 -0.73 7.66
N TRP A 600 14.81 -0.24 7.83
CA TRP A 600 13.60 -1.05 7.71
C TRP A 600 13.34 -1.51 6.27
N TYR A 601 13.51 -0.62 5.28
CA TYR A 601 13.40 -0.99 3.86
C TYR A 601 14.48 -1.99 3.44
N ASP A 602 15.71 -1.81 3.91
CA ASP A 602 16.81 -2.76 3.67
C ASP A 602 16.47 -4.15 4.25
N PHE A 603 15.89 -4.20 5.45
CA PHE A 603 15.37 -5.44 6.02
C PHE A 603 14.21 -6.02 5.18
N GLY A 604 13.29 -5.19 4.69
CA GLY A 604 12.20 -5.60 3.80
C GLY A 604 12.68 -6.20 2.48
N ALA A 605 13.72 -5.64 1.86
CA ALA A 605 14.38 -6.24 0.70
C ALA A 605 14.90 -7.65 1.03
N ARG A 606 15.51 -7.83 2.22
CA ARG A 606 15.92 -9.14 2.70
C ARG A 606 14.72 -10.07 2.99
N VAL A 607 13.58 -9.52 3.41
CA VAL A 607 12.33 -10.28 3.61
C VAL A 607 11.88 -10.93 2.30
N ILE A 608 11.77 -10.13 1.25
CA ILE A 608 11.24 -10.58 -0.03
C ILE A 608 12.23 -11.42 -0.86
N THR A 609 13.53 -11.28 -0.63
CA THR A 609 14.60 -12.03 -1.34
C THR A 609 15.06 -13.29 -0.60
N GLY A 610 14.47 -13.61 0.56
CA GLY A 610 14.87 -14.73 1.41
C GLY A 610 13.83 -15.85 1.57
N CYS A 611 14.25 -16.95 2.21
CA CYS A 611 13.36 -17.98 2.77
C CYS A 611 13.32 -17.91 4.30
N TRP A 612 12.18 -18.24 4.91
CA TRP A 612 11.95 -18.17 6.36
C TRP A 612 11.81 -19.54 7.03
N GLU A 613 11.62 -20.60 6.24
CA GLU A 613 11.71 -21.99 6.71
C GLU A 613 13.11 -22.56 6.47
N LYS A 614 13.62 -23.30 7.46
CA LYS A 614 14.81 -24.14 7.35
C LYS A 614 14.47 -25.56 6.88
#